data_AF-A0A3B9DQ09-F1
#
_entry.id   AF-A0A3B9DQ09-F1
#
_cell.length_a   1.000
_cell.length_b   1.000
_cell.length_c   1.000
_cell.angle_alpha   90.00
_cell.angle_beta   90.00
_cell.angle_gamma   90.00
#
_symmetry.space_group_name_H-M   'P 1'
#
loop_
_entity.id
_entity.type
_entity.pdbx_description
1 polymer ?
#
loop_
_entity_poly.entity_id
_entity_poly.type
_entity_poly.pdbx_seq_one_letter_code
_entity_poly.pdbx_strand_id
1 'polypeptide(L)' 'MRAKKSLGQNFLVDVGLQRKIVEALDCSRTDTVLEIGSGRGALTRHLVGRAGHVVLVELDDRLAGALRDEWG' A
#
# COMPACT_ATOMS: atom_id res chain seq x y z
N MET A 1 -6.19 -14.53 2.53
CA MET A 1 -5.18 -14.82 1.48
C MET A 1 -3.84 -15.23 2.11
N ARG A 2 -3.16 -16.27 1.60
CA ARG A 2 -1.85 -16.73 2.12
C ARG A 2 -0.69 -16.08 1.35
N ALA A 3 0.39 -15.74 2.06
CA ALA A 3 1.62 -15.21 1.47
C ALA A 3 2.28 -16.24 0.54
N LYS A 4 2.74 -15.78 -0.62
CA LYS A 4 3.54 -16.54 -1.59
C LYS A 4 5.02 -16.27 -1.33
N LYS A 5 5.75 -17.29 -0.83
CA LYS A 5 7.20 -17.20 -0.63
C LYS A 5 7.96 -16.90 -1.94
N SER A 6 7.49 -17.43 -3.06
CA SER A 6 8.09 -17.18 -4.38
C SER A 6 8.04 -15.72 -4.82
N LEU A 7 7.10 -14.93 -4.26
CA LEU A 7 6.99 -13.48 -4.51
C LEU A 7 7.63 -12.64 -3.40
N GLY A 8 8.33 -13.27 -2.43
CA GLY A 8 8.97 -12.55 -1.32
C GLY A 8 7.99 -11.84 -0.37
N GLN A 9 6.70 -12.21 -0.38
CA GLN A 9 5.68 -11.50 0.39
C GLN A 9 5.88 -11.65 1.90
N ASN A 10 6.18 -10.52 2.56
CA ASN A 10 6.15 -10.35 4.01
C ASN A 10 5.23 -9.18 4.33
N PHE A 11 4.17 -9.42 5.11
CA PHE A 11 3.17 -8.39 5.37
C PHE A 11 3.49 -7.62 6.64
N LEU A 12 3.60 -6.30 6.51
CA LEU A 12 3.77 -5.40 7.64
C LEU A 12 2.46 -5.30 8.44
N VAL A 13 2.43 -5.91 9.61
CA VAL A 13 1.21 -5.95 10.47
C VAL A 13 1.18 -4.88 11.55
N ASP A 14 2.34 -4.34 11.94
CA ASP A 14 2.43 -3.33 13.00
C ASP A 14 1.88 -1.97 12.52
N VAL A 15 0.80 -1.51 13.15
CA VAL A 15 0.11 -0.28 12.76
C VAL A 15 0.87 0.99 13.15
N GLY A 16 1.66 0.95 14.22
CA GLY A 16 2.50 2.07 14.64
C GLY A 16 3.63 2.31 13.63
N LEU A 17 4.28 1.25 13.18
CA LEU A 17 5.34 1.33 12.17
C LEU A 17 4.79 1.77 10.81
N GLN A 18 3.62 1.27 10.40
CA GLN A 18 2.97 1.74 9.16
C GLN A 18 2.74 3.25 9.17
N ARG A 19 2.20 3.80 10.28
CA ARG A 19 1.99 5.24 10.42
C ARG A 19 3.30 6.02 10.37
N LYS A 20 4.32 5.59 11.11
CA LYS A 20 5.65 6.22 11.09
C LYS A 20 6.27 6.25 9.70
N ILE A 21 6.13 5.18 8.92
CA ILE A 21 6.62 5.15 7.53
C ILE A 21 5.89 6.19 6.67
N VAL A 22 4.57 6.24 6.75
CA VAL A 22 3.77 7.22 5.99
C VAL A 22 3.99 8.66 6.45
N GLU A 23 4.23 8.87 7.74
CA GLU A 23 4.62 10.17 8.28
C GLU A 23 5.97 10.64 7.75
N ALA A 24 6.96 9.75 7.68
CA ALA A 24 8.29 10.07 7.18
C ALA A 24 8.33 10.42 5.68
N LEU A 25 7.32 10.01 4.89
CA LEU A 25 7.18 10.39 3.48
C LEU A 25 6.81 11.87 3.30
N ASP A 26 6.27 12.52 4.33
CA ASP A 26 5.82 13.93 4.34
C ASP A 26 5.00 14.37 3.11
N CYS A 27 4.20 13.44 2.57
CA CYS A 27 3.38 13.72 1.39
C CYS A 27 2.14 14.56 1.73
N SER A 28 1.68 15.31 0.73
CA SER A 28 0.56 16.23 0.78
C SER A 28 -0.42 16.00 -0.38
N ARG A 29 -1.53 16.74 -0.38
CA ARG A 29 -2.59 16.63 -1.39
C ARG A 29 -2.18 17.06 -2.81
N THR A 30 -1.00 17.65 -2.98
CA THR A 30 -0.45 17.97 -4.30
C THR A 30 0.46 16.88 -4.85
N ASP A 31 0.82 15.89 -4.03
CA ASP A 31 1.77 14.86 -4.40
C ASP A 31 1.09 13.62 -4.99
N THR A 32 1.82 12.94 -5.86
CA THR A 32 1.48 11.59 -6.33
C THR A 32 2.44 10.60 -5.70
N VAL A 33 1.89 9.59 -5.02
CA VAL A 33 2.67 8.52 -4.38
C VAL A 33 2.53 7.24 -5.18
N LEU A 34 3.66 6.64 -5.56
CA LEU A 34 3.72 5.31 -6.16
C LEU A 34 4.10 4.28 -5.09
N GLU A 35 3.20 3.34 -4.79
CA GLU A 35 3.45 2.23 -3.87
C GLU A 35 3.74 0.94 -4.66
N ILE A 36 4.97 0.46 -4.57
CA ILE A 36 5.40 -0.80 -5.20
C ILE A 36 5.27 -1.93 -4.19
N GLY A 37 4.58 -3.01 -4.57
CA GLY A 37 4.33 -4.15 -3.69
C GLY A 37 3.41 -3.78 -2.53
N SER A 38 2.30 -3.09 -2.84
CA SER A 38 1.31 -2.64 -1.85
C SER A 38 0.74 -3.79 -1.00
N GLY A 39 0.83 -5.03 -1.50
CA GLY A 39 0.48 -6.23 -0.76
C GLY A 39 -0.99 -6.21 -0.35
N ARG A 40 -1.25 -6.08 0.95
CA ARG A 40 -2.63 -5.99 1.49
C ARG A 40 -3.07 -4.54 1.79
N GLY A 41 -2.39 -3.56 1.20
CA GLY A 41 -2.69 -2.14 1.44
C GLY A 41 -2.29 -1.65 2.82
N ALA A 42 -1.20 -2.19 3.38
CA ALA A 42 -0.80 -1.87 4.76
C ALA A 42 -0.40 -0.40 4.93
N LEU A 43 0.30 0.17 3.94
CA LEU A 43 0.62 1.59 3.89
C LEU A 43 -0.43 2.37 3.09
N THR A 44 -0.96 1.78 2.01
CA THR A 44 -2.03 2.35 1.16
C THR A 44 -3.13 3.04 1.97
N ARG A 45 -3.71 2.36 2.96
CA ARG A 45 -4.80 2.92 3.78
C ARG A 45 -4.46 4.16 4.58
N HIS A 46 -3.18 4.40 4.86
CA HIS A 46 -2.71 5.62 5.53
C HIS A 46 -2.28 6.70 4.52
N LEU A 47 -1.99 6.32 3.28
CA LEU A 47 -1.68 7.25 2.18
C LEU A 47 -2.95 7.84 1.56
N VAL A 48 -4.01 7.05 1.46
CA VAL A 48 -5.31 7.48 0.92
C VAL A 48 -5.86 8.64 1.76
N GLY A 49 -6.19 9.74 1.10
CA GLY A 49 -6.67 10.97 1.74
C GLY A 49 -5.57 11.92 2.23
N ARG A 50 -4.31 11.46 2.28
CA ARG A 50 -3.13 12.31 2.56
C ARG A 50 -2.47 12.79 1.27
N ALA A 51 -2.18 11.89 0.34
CA ALA A 51 -1.68 12.20 -0.99
C ALA A 51 -2.81 12.64 -1.93
N GLY A 52 -2.47 13.44 -2.95
CA GLY A 52 -3.44 13.82 -4.00
C GLY A 52 -3.82 12.62 -4.86
N HIS A 53 -2.81 11.83 -5.23
CA HIS A 53 -2.98 10.58 -5.97
C HIS A 53 -2.11 9.48 -5.35
N VAL A 54 -2.64 8.27 -5.32
CA VAL A 54 -1.89 7.07 -4.90
C VAL A 54 -2.01 6.05 -6.03
N VAL A 55 -0.87 5.63 -6.57
CA VAL A 55 -0.77 4.62 -7.63
C VAL A 55 -0.20 3.35 -7.01
N LEU A 56 -0.93 2.24 -7.14
CA LEU A 56 -0.52 0.96 -6.58
C LEU A 56 0.00 0.05 -7.69
N VAL A 57 1.16 -0.58 -7.46
CA VAL A 57 1.72 -1.61 -8.33
C VAL A 57 1.87 -2.90 -7.52
N GLU A 58 1.09 -3.91 -7.86
CA GLU A 58 1.11 -5.21 -7.18
C GLU A 58 1.19 -6.34 -8.22
N LEU A 59 2.10 -7.30 -7.97
CA LEU A 59 2.39 -8.41 -8.88
C LEU A 59 1.49 -9.63 -8.62
N ASP A 60 0.98 -9.82 -7.40
CA ASP A 60 0.02 -10.88 -7.10
C ASP A 60 -1.39 -10.45 -7.52
N ASP A 61 -1.86 -10.95 -8.66
CA ASP A 61 -3.18 -10.62 -9.24
C ASP A 61 -4.35 -10.71 -8.26
N ARG A 62 -4.26 -11.61 -7.27
CA ARG A 62 -5.29 -11.77 -6.25
C ARG A 62 -5.34 -10.58 -5.31
N LEU A 63 -4.17 -10.07 -4.92
CA LEU A 63 -4.06 -8.88 -4.08
C LEU A 63 -4.40 -7.64 -4.92
N ALA A 64 -3.90 -7.55 -6.16
CA ALA A 64 -4.27 -6.48 -7.07
C ALA A 64 -5.79 -6.40 -7.30
N GLY A 65 -6.47 -7.54 -7.45
CA GLY A 65 -7.93 -7.62 -7.53
C GLY A 65 -8.60 -7.09 -6.25
N ALA A 66 -8.19 -7.56 -5.08
CA ALA A 66 -8.75 -7.09 -3.82
C ALA A 66 -8.54 -5.58 -3.59
N LEU A 67 -7.36 -5.04 -3.95
CA LEU A 67 -7.08 -3.60 -3.87
C LEU A 67 -7.95 -2.79 -4.84
N ARG A 68 -8.23 -3.35 -6.02
CA ARG A 68 -9.13 -2.74 -7.01
C ARG A 68 -10.58 -2.74 -6.52
N ASP A 69 -11.02 -3.80 -5.86
CA ASP A 69 -12.37 -3.84 -5.28
C ASP A 69 -12.52 -2.81 -4.13
N GLU A 70 -11.43 -2.50 -3.42
CA GLU A 70 -11.44 -1.59 -2.28
C GLU A 70 -11.28 -0.10 -2.67
N TRP A 71 -10.43 0.22 -3.65
CA TRP A 71 -10.09 1.61 -4.04
C TRP A 71 -10.19 1.93 -5.53
N GLY A 72 -10.59 0.97 -6.36
CA GLY A 72 -10.68 1.13 -7.82
C GLY A 72 -11.98 1.76 -8.31
#